data_AF-A0A0R2DIM8-F1
#
_entry.id   AF-A0A0R2DIM8-F1
#
_cell.length_a   1.000
_cell.length_b   1.000
_cell.length_c   1.000
_cell.angle_alpha   90.00
_cell.angle_beta   90.00
_cell.angle_gamma   90.00
#
_symmetry.space_group_name_H-M   'P 1'
#
loop_
_entity.id
_entity.type
_entity.pdbx_description
1 polymer ?
#
loop_
_entity_poly.entity_id
_entity_poly.type
_entity_poly.pdbx_seq_one_letter_code
_entity_poly.pdbx_strand_id
1 'polypeptide(L)'
;MKKKTKGFTLIEMCLVIAIIAILILLIVPNITQQKQKAEQKIEEAFQTTLQTQLELQNKSIINLSELELSPTQKEKAKDYEVFEGMVRKRVKGQN
;
A
#
# COMPACT_ATOMS: atom_id res chain seq x y z
N MET A 1 -61.93 1.00 6.99
CA MET A 1 -61.25 2.07 6.21
C MET A 1 -59.75 1.76 6.17
N LYS A 2 -59.16 1.51 5.00
CA LYS A 2 -57.71 1.26 4.87
C LYS A 2 -56.97 2.61 4.79
N LYS A 3 -56.15 2.94 5.79
CA LYS A 3 -55.26 4.11 5.77
C LYS A 3 -54.21 3.90 4.69
N LYS A 4 -54.16 4.78 3.69
CA LYS A 4 -53.05 4.83 2.73
C LYS A 4 -51.84 5.46 3.43
N THR A 5 -50.83 4.65 3.75
CA THR A 5 -49.53 5.15 4.18
C THR A 5 -48.84 5.75 2.94
N LYS A 6 -48.35 6.99 3.05
CA LYS A 6 -47.46 7.54 2.03
C LYS A 6 -46.13 6.82 2.17
N GLY A 7 -45.77 6.00 1.18
CA GLY A 7 -44.47 5.35 1.10
C GLY A 7 -43.39 6.32 0.61
N PHE A 8 -42.12 5.94 0.83
CA PHE A 8 -40.95 6.63 0.30
C PHE A 8 -41.10 6.96 -1.18
N THR A 9 -40.71 8.17 -1.56
CA THR A 9 -40.79 8.62 -2.95
C THR A 9 -39.49 8.33 -3.70
N LEU A 10 -39.55 8.15 -5.03
CA LEU A 10 -38.35 7.93 -5.84
C LEU A 10 -37.36 9.10 -5.76
N ILE A 11 -37.88 10.34 -5.65
CA ILE A 11 -37.06 11.55 -5.50
C ILE A 11 -36.23 11.51 -4.21
N GLU A 12 -36.77 10.93 -3.15
CA GLU A 12 -36.14 10.80 -1.85
C GLU A 12 -34.97 9.81 -1.90
N MET A 13 -35.13 8.68 -2.61
CA MET A 13 -34.03 7.75 -2.87
C MET A 13 -32.96 8.38 -3.78
N CYS A 14 -33.36 9.21 -4.75
CA CYS A 14 -32.42 9.88 -5.66
C CYS A 14 -31.55 10.91 -4.92
N LEU A 15 -32.14 11.68 -4.01
CA LEU A 15 -31.40 12.64 -3.18
C LEU A 15 -30.40 11.94 -2.26
N VAL A 16 -30.78 10.79 -1.69
CA VAL A 16 -29.89 9.98 -0.84
C VAL A 16 -28.67 9.49 -1.62
N ILE A 17 -28.86 8.93 -2.82
CA ILE A 17 -27.75 8.48 -3.68
C ILE A 17 -26.84 9.66 -4.07
N ALA A 18 -27.42 10.83 -4.36
CA ALA A 18 -26.66 12.03 -4.68
C ALA A 18 -25.77 12.49 -3.51
N ILE A 19 -26.30 12.50 -2.28
CA ILE A 19 -25.53 12.87 -1.09
C ILE A 19 -24.40 11.86 -0.85
N ILE A 20 -24.67 10.55 -0.93
CA ILE A 20 -23.64 9.51 -0.75
C ILE A 20 -22.52 9.64 -1.79
N ALA A 21 -22.86 9.94 -3.06
CA ALA A 21 -21.86 10.14 -4.11
C ALA A 21 -20.90 11.30 -3.78
N ILE A 22 -21.42 12.43 -3.28
CA ILE A 22 -20.60 13.57 -2.86
C ILE A 22 -19.70 13.20 -1.68
N LEU A 23 -20.21 12.46 -0.69
CA LEU A 23 -19.41 12.01 0.45
C LEU A 23 -18.27 11.08 0.03
N ILE A 24 -18.51 10.14 -0.89
CA ILE A 24 -17.46 9.25 -1.41
C ILE A 24 -16.36 10.05 -2.11
N LEU A 25 -16.73 11.03 -2.94
CA LEU A 25 -15.77 11.93 -3.62
C LEU A 25 -14.82 12.64 -2.65
N LEU A 26 -15.31 13.05 -1.47
CA LEU A 26 -14.48 13.69 -0.43
C LEU A 26 -13.58 12.68 0.31
N ILE A 27 -14.04 11.44 0.52
CA ILE A 27 -13.33 10.43 1.30
C ILE A 27 -12.22 9.73 0.49
N VAL A 28 -12.46 9.45 -0.79
CA VAL A 28 -11.51 8.76 -1.69
C VAL A 28 -10.09 9.38 -1.70
N PRO A 29 -9.91 10.71 -1.91
CA PRO A 29 -8.57 11.30 -1.92
C PRO A 29 -7.86 11.21 -0.55
N ASN A 30 -8.62 11.15 0.54
CA ASN A 30 -8.07 10.98 1.88
C ASN A 30 -7.58 9.54 2.11
N ILE A 31 -8.32 8.53 1.64
CA ILE A 31 -7.91 7.12 1.71
C ILE A 31 -6.70 6.83 0.82
N THR A 32 -6.68 7.36 -0.41
CA THR A 32 -5.57 7.10 -1.36
C THR A 32 -4.23 7.60 -0.81
N GLN A 33 -4.20 8.80 -0.21
CA GLN A 33 -2.98 9.33 0.42
C GLN A 33 -2.54 8.50 1.63
N GLN A 34 -3.49 8.02 2.44
CA GLN A 34 -3.18 7.13 3.57
C GLN A 34 -2.62 5.79 3.10
N LYS A 35 -3.15 5.22 2.01
CA LYS A 35 -2.64 4.00 1.38
C LYS A 35 -1.19 4.17 0.92
N GLN A 36 -0.87 5.27 0.23
CA GLN A 36 0.50 5.57 -0.21
C GLN A 36 1.47 5.72 0.97
N LYS A 37 1.07 6.44 2.01
CA LYS A 37 1.88 6.60 3.22
C LYS A 37 2.09 5.28 3.97
N ALA A 38 1.07 4.42 3.99
CA ALA A 38 1.19 3.07 4.54
C ALA A 38 2.16 2.21 3.70
N GLU A 39 2.08 2.28 2.37
CA GLU A 39 3.00 1.58 1.46
C GLU A 39 4.46 2.01 1.70
N GLN A 40 4.73 3.31 1.85
CA GLN A 40 6.06 3.83 2.18
C GLN A 40 6.57 3.31 3.54
N LYS A 41 5.74 3.39 4.58
CA LYS A 41 6.09 2.84 5.91
C LYS A 41 6.38 1.34 5.87
N ILE A 42 5.66 0.59 5.05
CA ILE A 42 5.90 -0.86 4.87
C ILE A 42 7.26 -1.08 4.19
N GLU A 43 7.62 -0.27 3.19
CA GLU A 43 8.92 -0.34 2.53
C GLU A 43 10.07 -0.02 3.50
N GLU A 44 9.94 1.04 4.30
CA GLU A 44 10.92 1.42 5.34
C GLU A 44 11.08 0.31 6.41
N ALA A 45 9.96 -0.24 6.89
CA ALA A 45 9.99 -1.34 7.85
C ALA A 45 10.64 -2.61 7.27
N PHE A 46 10.41 -2.87 5.98
CA PHE A 46 11.05 -3.99 5.28
C PHE A 46 12.56 -3.79 5.15
N GLN A 47 13.02 -2.59 4.77
CA GLN A 47 14.45 -2.25 4.73
C GLN A 47 15.11 -2.41 6.11
N THR A 48 14.45 -1.92 7.16
CA THR A 48 14.93 -2.05 8.54
C THR A 48 15.06 -3.53 8.93
N THR A 49 14.06 -4.34 8.59
CA THR A 49 14.06 -5.78 8.86
C THR A 49 15.19 -6.52 8.13
N LEU A 50 15.49 -6.12 6.88
CA LEU A 50 16.63 -6.66 6.14
C LEU A 50 17.97 -6.24 6.76
N GLN A 51 18.11 -4.98 7.16
CA GLN A 51 19.32 -4.47 7.82
C GLN A 51 19.58 -5.20 9.14
N THR A 52 18.56 -5.34 9.99
CA THR A 52 18.67 -6.10 11.25
C THR A 52 19.09 -7.56 11.00
N GLN A 53 18.56 -8.21 9.97
CA GLN A 53 18.95 -9.58 9.64
C GLN A 53 20.41 -9.69 9.16
N LEU A 54 20.91 -8.69 8.43
CA LEU A 54 22.32 -8.62 8.02
C LEU A 54 23.25 -8.42 9.21
N GLU A 55 22.90 -7.50 10.12
CA GLU A 55 23.67 -7.22 11.34
C GLU A 55 23.76 -8.45 12.25
N LEU A 56 22.65 -9.18 12.43
CA LEU A 56 22.62 -10.39 13.24
C LEU A 56 23.49 -11.53 12.68
N GLN A 57 23.69 -11.60 11.36
CA GLN A 57 24.43 -12.70 10.72
C GLN A 57 25.92 -12.42 10.50
N ASN A 58 26.42 -11.21 10.80
CA ASN A 58 27.83 -10.81 10.69
C ASN A 58 28.55 -11.35 9.43
N LYS A 59 27.84 -11.35 8.29
CA LYS A 59 28.29 -11.93 7.02
C LYS A 59 28.55 -10.79 6.05
N SER A 60 29.79 -10.32 6.02
CA SER A 60 30.27 -9.40 4.99
C SER A 60 30.13 -10.07 3.61
N ILE A 61 29.19 -9.54 2.81
CA ILE A 61 28.91 -9.86 1.40
C ILE A 61 28.28 -11.25 1.17
N ILE A 62 26.96 -11.44 1.33
CA ILE A 62 26.26 -12.52 0.62
C ILE A 62 24.83 -12.12 0.25
N ASN A 63 24.62 -11.88 -1.04
CA ASN A 63 23.38 -12.04 -1.81
C ASN A 63 22.02 -12.03 -1.05
N LEU A 64 21.25 -10.96 -1.27
CA LEU A 64 19.84 -10.81 -0.84
C LEU A 64 18.90 -11.96 -1.30
N SER A 65 19.35 -12.80 -2.23
CA SER A 65 18.67 -14.00 -2.73
C SER A 65 18.69 -15.19 -1.79
N GLU A 66 19.49 -15.16 -0.71
CA GLU A 66 19.63 -16.27 0.25
C GLU A 66 18.84 -16.07 1.55
N LEU A 67 18.20 -14.91 1.74
CA LEU A 67 17.19 -14.77 2.81
C LEU A 67 15.96 -15.63 2.46
N GLU A 68 15.44 -16.38 3.44
CA GLU A 68 14.16 -17.10 3.33
C GLU A 68 12.99 -16.10 3.27
N LEU A 69 12.88 -15.45 2.12
CA LEU A 69 11.83 -14.51 1.79
C LEU A 69 10.70 -15.27 1.09
N SER A 70 9.46 -14.97 1.49
CA SER A 70 8.23 -15.46 0.84
C SER A 70 8.31 -15.21 -0.68
N PRO A 71 7.73 -16.06 -1.54
CA PRO A 71 7.80 -15.89 -3.00
C PRO A 71 7.43 -14.48 -3.49
N THR A 72 6.56 -13.76 -2.77
CA THR A 72 6.18 -12.36 -3.06
C THR A 72 7.25 -11.33 -2.71
N GLN A 73 8.11 -11.62 -1.73
CA GLN A 73 9.22 -10.76 -1.32
C GLN A 73 10.42 -10.91 -2.26
N LYS A 74 10.64 -12.10 -2.84
CA LYS A 74 11.68 -12.34 -3.86
C LYS A 74 11.42 -11.56 -5.16
N GLU A 75 10.17 -11.34 -5.53
CA GLU A 75 9.81 -10.54 -6.70
C GLU A 75 10.08 -9.05 -6.45
N LYS A 76 9.64 -8.52 -5.30
CA LYS A 76 9.90 -7.12 -4.91
C LYS A 76 11.39 -6.84 -4.73
N ALA A 77 12.17 -7.81 -4.25
CA ALA A 77 13.62 -7.69 -4.09
C ALA A 77 14.38 -7.51 -5.42
N LYS A 78 13.79 -7.88 -6.57
CA LYS A 78 14.39 -7.63 -7.90
C LYS A 78 14.46 -6.15 -8.26
N ASP A 79 13.63 -5.34 -7.62
CA ASP A 79 13.61 -3.89 -7.80
C ASP A 79 14.62 -3.18 -6.89
N TYR A 80 15.46 -3.90 -6.14
CA TYR A 80 16.48 -3.32 -5.26
C TYR A 80 17.87 -3.89 -5.56
N GLU A 81 18.87 -3.02 -5.50
CA GLU A 81 20.28 -3.37 -5.63
C GLU A 81 21.03 -2.90 -4.38
N VAL A 82 22.10 -3.61 -4.03
CA VAL A 82 23.01 -3.20 -2.98
C VAL A 82 24.17 -2.46 -3.62
N PHE A 83 24.33 -1.18 -3.26
CA PHE A 83 25.49 -0.38 -3.63
C PHE A 83 26.14 0.12 -2.34
N GLU A 84 27.44 -0.16 -2.15
CA GLU A 84 28.23 0.27 -0.99
C GLU A 84 27.59 -0.08 0.37
N GLY A 85 26.99 -1.26 0.49
CA GLY A 85 26.38 -1.72 1.74
C GLY A 85 24.99 -1.14 2.04
N MET A 86 24.42 -0.36 1.13
CA MET A 86 23.05 0.17 1.25
C MET A 86 22.13 -0.43 0.17
N VAL A 87 20.94 -0.87 0.58
CA VAL A 87 19.88 -1.33 -0.33
C VAL A 87 19.21 -0.10 -0.93
N ARG A 88 19.30 0.07 -2.26
CA ARG A 88 18.63 1.14 -3.01
C ARG A 88 17.70 0.53 -4.04
N LYS A 89 16.54 1.14 -4.25
CA LYS A 89 15.63 0.74 -5.32
C LYS A 89 16.28 1.00 -6.67
N ARG A 90 16.39 -0.01 -7.52
CA ARG A 90 16.85 0.07 -8.91
C ARG A 90 15.89 0.99 -9.65
N VAL A 91 16.31 2.24 -9.86
CA VAL A 91 15.56 3.19 -10.68
C VAL A 91 15.68 2.71 -12.13
N LYS A 92 14.62 2.11 -12.67
CA LYS A 92 14.53 1.79 -14.11
C LYS A 92 14.54 3.12 -14.88
N GLY A 93 15.71 3.55 -15.31
CA GLY A 93 15.89 4.67 -16.22
C GLY A 93 17.00 5.61 -15.81
N GLN A 94 18.23 5.26 -16.17
CA GLN A 94 19.17 6.15 -16.86
C GLN A 94 20.32 5.29 -17.41
N ASN A 95 20.32 5.14 -18.74
CA ASN A 95 21.32 4.56 -19.66
C ASN A 95 22.28 3.49 -19.15
#